data_AF-A0A7S3CB62-F1
#
_entry.id   AF-A0A7S3CB62-F1
#
_cell.length_a   1.000
_cell.length_b   1.000
_cell.length_c   1.000
_cell.angle_alpha   90.00
_cell.angle_beta   90.00
_cell.angle_gamma   90.00
#
_symmetry.space_group_name_H-M   'P 1'
#
loop_
_entity.id
_entity.type
_entity.pdbx_description
1 polymer ?
#
loop_
_entity_poly.entity_id
_entity_poly.type
_entity_poly.pdbx_seq_one_letter_code
_entity_poly.pdbx_strand_id
1 'polypeptide(L)'
;PQVVVVSPLLRTLQTATLGFDYIVGKEVPFVAQEDCREIMGQHRCDRRVSPAFRASSFPHVDFSGLEDHDPVLAARCGDPTEEDLEATAETDAVFNAVPNYAEARETDEAAVGRALDFLFWIRDRPEQDICVVTHSAFLCVAFNGAMMCDCEDLQSWFSTGEIRSVDLTYEA
;
A
#
# COMPACT_ATOMS: atom_id res chain seq x y z
N PRO A 1 -3.85 14.31 11.42
CA PRO A 1 -3.83 12.86 11.72
C PRO A 1 -3.12 12.55 13.03
N GLN A 2 -3.69 11.61 13.77
CA GLN A 2 -3.11 11.01 14.98
C GLN A 2 -2.14 9.87 14.63
N VAL A 3 -2.28 9.26 13.44
CA VAL A 3 -1.37 8.27 12.87
C VAL A 3 -1.34 8.40 11.35
N VAL A 4 -0.18 8.18 10.75
CA VAL A 4 -0.02 8.03 9.29
C VAL A 4 0.16 6.55 8.98
N VAL A 5 -0.82 5.95 8.32
CA VAL A 5 -0.77 4.57 7.82
C VAL A 5 -0.26 4.61 6.39
N VAL A 6 0.75 3.81 6.07
CA VAL A 6 1.43 3.86 4.79
C VAL A 6 1.58 2.46 4.22
N SER A 7 1.35 2.27 2.92
CA SER A 7 1.70 0.99 2.30
C SER A 7 3.22 0.77 2.35
N PRO A 8 3.70 -0.48 2.50
CA PRO A 8 5.12 -0.78 2.58
C PRO A 8 5.89 -0.64 1.25
N LEU A 9 5.21 -0.29 0.15
CA LEU A 9 5.85 -0.07 -1.15
C LEU A 9 6.66 1.24 -1.17
N LEU A 10 7.80 1.23 -1.86
CA LEU A 10 8.76 2.34 -1.85
C LEU A 10 8.13 3.70 -2.19
N ARG A 11 7.28 3.73 -3.22
CA ARG A 11 6.64 4.96 -3.68
C ARG A 11 5.75 5.59 -2.60
N THR A 12 4.99 4.79 -1.85
CA THR A 12 4.15 5.30 -0.75
C THR A 12 4.99 5.74 0.44
N LEU A 13 6.06 5.02 0.76
CA LEU A 13 7.00 5.41 1.81
C LEU A 13 7.66 6.77 1.50
N GLN A 14 8.11 6.98 0.26
CA GLN A 14 8.66 8.26 -0.19
C GLN A 14 7.62 9.38 -0.17
N THR A 15 6.42 9.13 -0.69
CA THR A 15 5.32 10.12 -0.66
C THR A 15 4.94 10.50 0.76
N ALA A 16 4.81 9.53 1.67
CA ALA A 16 4.51 9.80 3.07
C ALA A 16 5.63 10.61 3.73
N THR A 17 6.89 10.23 3.53
CA THR A 17 8.05 10.91 4.11
C THR A 17 8.17 12.35 3.64
N LEU A 18 7.99 12.59 2.32
CA LEU A 18 8.14 13.92 1.72
C LEU A 18 6.90 14.80 1.95
N GLY A 19 5.71 14.24 1.80
CA GLY A 19 4.45 14.98 1.95
C GLY A 19 4.12 15.36 3.40
N PHE A 20 4.67 14.61 4.37
CA PHE A 20 4.49 14.83 5.80
C PHE A 20 5.81 15.11 6.53
N ASP A 21 6.80 15.67 5.83
CA ASP A 21 8.12 15.98 6.39
C ASP A 21 8.07 16.79 7.70
N TYR A 22 7.08 17.67 7.82
CA TYR A 22 6.82 18.52 8.97
C TYR A 22 6.38 17.76 10.23
N ILE A 23 6.03 16.48 10.14
CA ILE A 23 5.71 15.59 11.29
C ILE A 23 6.59 14.35 11.39
N VAL A 24 7.42 14.04 10.40
CA VAL A 24 8.38 12.93 10.45
C VAL A 24 9.31 13.07 11.67
N GLY A 25 9.44 11.97 12.44
CA GLY A 25 10.31 11.93 13.64
C GLY A 25 9.78 12.73 14.84
N LYS A 26 8.51 13.12 14.83
CA LYS A 26 7.84 13.82 15.94
C LYS A 26 6.84 12.87 16.65
N GLU A 27 5.78 13.43 17.22
CA GLU A 27 4.80 12.70 18.04
C GLU A 27 3.86 11.81 17.22
N VAL A 28 3.65 12.09 15.93
CA VAL A 28 2.72 11.32 15.09
C VAL A 28 3.43 10.06 14.58
N PRO A 29 2.98 8.85 14.94
CA PRO A 29 3.57 7.61 14.45
C PRO A 29 3.25 7.40 12.97
N PHE A 30 4.19 6.77 12.28
CA PHE A 30 4.01 6.24 10.93
C PHE A 30 4.02 4.71 11.03
N VAL A 31 3.00 4.04 10.49
CA VAL A 31 2.84 2.59 10.57
C VAL A 31 2.70 2.02 9.17
N ALA A 32 3.57 1.07 8.81
CA ALA A 32 3.44 0.35 7.56
C ALA A 32 2.33 -0.70 7.67
N GLN A 33 1.43 -0.75 6.68
CA GLN A 33 0.35 -1.72 6.63
C GLN A 33 0.26 -2.38 5.24
N GLU A 34 0.43 -3.70 5.19
CA GLU A 34 0.46 -4.49 3.95
C GLU A 34 -0.86 -4.37 3.20
N ASP A 35 -1.99 -4.42 3.92
CA ASP A 35 -3.30 -4.55 3.28
C ASP A 35 -3.71 -3.33 2.44
N CYS A 36 -3.07 -2.18 2.62
CA CYS A 36 -3.26 -1.01 1.75
C CYS A 36 -2.20 -0.85 0.65
N ARG A 37 -1.51 -1.92 0.26
CA ARG A 37 -0.64 -1.94 -0.93
C ARG A 37 -1.43 -1.92 -2.24
N GLU A 38 -0.72 -1.66 -3.33
CA GLU A 38 -1.29 -1.71 -4.68
C GLU A 38 -1.74 -3.12 -5.09
N ILE A 39 -2.59 -3.18 -6.10
CA ILE A 39 -2.94 -4.43 -6.79
C ILE A 39 -1.67 -5.05 -7.39
N MET A 40 -1.34 -6.26 -6.96
CA MET A 40 -0.10 -6.92 -7.37
C MET A 40 -0.14 -7.45 -8.81
N GLY A 41 1.05 -7.52 -9.42
CA GLY A 41 1.30 -8.23 -10.67
C GLY A 41 1.12 -7.38 -11.93
N GLN A 42 1.16 -6.05 -11.81
CA GLN A 42 1.16 -5.15 -12.96
C GLN A 42 2.51 -4.48 -13.20
N HIS A 43 3.16 -3.99 -12.14
CA HIS A 43 4.42 -3.26 -12.22
C HIS A 43 5.45 -3.79 -11.24
N ARG A 44 6.75 -3.71 -11.59
CA ARG A 44 7.84 -4.20 -10.74
C ARG A 44 7.82 -3.57 -9.35
N CYS A 45 7.43 -2.29 -9.28
CA CYS A 45 7.33 -1.53 -8.05
C CYS A 45 6.20 -2.01 -7.10
N ASP A 46 5.34 -2.93 -7.55
CA ASP A 46 4.33 -3.60 -6.71
C ASP A 46 4.94 -4.72 -5.85
N ARG A 47 6.20 -5.09 -6.09
CA ARG A 47 6.95 -6.03 -5.25
C ARG A 47 7.42 -5.35 -3.97
N ARG A 48 7.16 -6.01 -2.85
CA ARG A 48 7.67 -5.60 -1.55
C ARG A 48 9.03 -6.24 -1.27
N VAL A 49 9.96 -5.45 -0.73
CA VAL A 49 11.21 -5.94 -0.12
C VAL A 49 11.01 -6.21 1.36
N SER A 50 11.96 -6.92 1.98
CA SER A 50 11.87 -7.21 3.41
C SER A 50 11.69 -5.93 4.25
N PRO A 51 10.90 -5.99 5.34
CA PRO A 51 10.69 -4.86 6.23
C PRO A 51 12.02 -4.33 6.81
N ALA A 52 12.93 -5.25 7.16
CA ALA A 52 14.26 -4.93 7.67
C ALA A 52 15.08 -4.07 6.68
N PHE A 53 14.99 -4.36 5.37
CA PHE A 53 15.66 -3.57 4.35
C PHE A 53 15.11 -2.14 4.32
N ARG A 54 13.78 -1.97 4.36
CA ARG A 54 13.14 -0.63 4.32
C ARG A 54 13.31 0.16 5.61
N ALA A 55 13.31 -0.49 6.77
CA ALA A 55 13.51 0.17 8.06
C ALA A 55 14.83 0.96 8.12
N SER A 56 15.87 0.51 7.41
CA SER A 56 17.14 1.25 7.29
C SER A 56 16.99 2.63 6.62
N SER A 57 16.14 2.72 5.60
CA SER A 57 15.91 3.93 4.81
C SER A 57 14.77 4.80 5.36
N PHE A 58 13.84 4.18 6.09
CA PHE A 58 12.66 4.82 6.66
C PHE A 58 12.56 4.53 8.18
N PRO A 59 13.55 4.93 9.00
CA PRO A 59 13.61 4.56 10.42
C PRO A 59 12.49 5.15 11.29
N HIS A 60 11.71 6.08 10.74
CA HIS A 60 10.55 6.69 11.41
C HIS A 60 9.26 5.91 11.19
N VAL A 61 9.25 4.90 10.32
CA VAL A 61 8.09 4.06 10.03
C VAL A 61 8.22 2.76 10.82
N ASP A 62 7.17 2.41 11.55
CA ASP A 62 7.04 1.12 12.22
C ASP A 62 6.62 0.04 11.21
N PHE A 63 7.49 -0.94 11.01
CA PHE A 63 7.24 -2.09 10.15
C PHE A 63 7.01 -3.40 10.93
N SER A 64 6.90 -3.34 12.27
CA SER A 64 6.85 -4.53 13.13
C SER A 64 5.62 -5.42 12.90
N GLY A 65 4.56 -4.89 12.28
CA GLY A 65 3.36 -5.63 11.90
C GLY A 65 3.46 -6.43 10.59
N LEU A 66 4.59 -6.36 9.88
CA LEU A 66 4.76 -7.02 8.58
C LEU A 66 5.53 -8.34 8.69
N GLU A 67 5.19 -9.29 7.81
CA GLU A 67 5.98 -10.50 7.61
C GLU A 67 7.28 -10.20 6.85
N ASP A 68 8.34 -10.97 7.16
CA ASP A 68 9.66 -10.79 6.55
C ASP A 68 9.65 -11.00 5.03
N HIS A 69 8.89 -12.00 4.55
CA HIS A 69 8.76 -12.32 3.14
C HIS A 69 7.41 -11.89 2.59
N ASP A 70 7.38 -11.52 1.32
CA ASP A 70 6.14 -11.27 0.60
C ASP A 70 5.40 -12.62 0.40
N PRO A 71 4.26 -12.86 1.06
CA PRO A 71 3.62 -14.17 1.03
C PRO A 71 3.05 -14.52 -0.35
N VAL A 72 2.86 -13.54 -1.24
CA VAL A 72 2.17 -13.73 -2.53
C VAL A 72 3.18 -13.84 -3.68
N LEU A 73 4.18 -12.95 -3.75
CA LEU A 73 5.14 -12.94 -4.87
C LEU A 73 6.43 -13.70 -4.59
N ALA A 74 6.91 -13.81 -3.35
CA ALA A 74 8.15 -14.54 -3.07
C ALA A 74 8.04 -16.02 -3.46
N ALA A 75 6.86 -16.62 -3.28
CA ALA A 75 6.58 -18.00 -3.66
C ALA A 75 6.60 -18.24 -5.19
N ARG A 76 6.36 -17.20 -6.00
CA ARG A 76 6.20 -17.32 -7.46
C ARG A 76 7.36 -16.74 -8.25
N CYS A 77 8.04 -15.72 -7.72
CA CYS A 77 9.07 -14.94 -8.41
C CYS A 77 10.33 -14.70 -7.56
N GLY A 78 10.41 -15.23 -6.33
CA GLY A 78 11.50 -14.98 -5.37
C GLY A 78 11.44 -13.60 -4.70
N ASP A 79 12.32 -13.36 -3.73
CA ASP A 79 12.47 -12.04 -3.11
C ASP A 79 13.09 -11.04 -4.10
N PRO A 80 12.68 -9.76 -4.08
CA PRO A 80 13.27 -8.74 -4.95
C PRO A 80 14.74 -8.45 -4.60
N THR A 81 15.58 -8.31 -5.62
CA THR A 81 17.01 -7.94 -5.51
C THR A 81 17.20 -6.41 -5.43
N GLU A 82 18.40 -5.92 -5.14
CA GLU A 82 18.68 -4.47 -5.23
C GLU A 82 18.50 -3.92 -6.65
N GLU A 83 18.86 -4.71 -7.67
CA GLU A 83 18.56 -4.41 -9.08
C GLU A 83 17.04 -4.32 -9.34
N ASP A 84 16.22 -5.04 -8.55
CA ASP A 84 14.76 -4.92 -8.51
C ASP A 84 14.23 -3.56 -8.09
N LEU A 85 15.01 -2.84 -7.29
CA LEU A 85 14.61 -1.55 -6.74
C LEU A 85 15.01 -0.36 -7.60
N GLU A 86 15.91 -0.56 -8.57
CA GLU A 86 16.45 0.48 -9.45
C GLU A 86 15.76 0.52 -10.84
N ALA A 87 14.64 -0.20 -11.00
CA ALA A 87 13.91 -0.28 -12.26
C ALA A 87 13.45 1.08 -12.80
N THR A 88 13.61 1.29 -14.10
CA THR A 88 13.01 2.40 -14.83
C THR A 88 11.81 1.90 -15.63
N ALA A 89 10.98 2.82 -16.12
CA ALA A 89 9.88 2.47 -17.02
C ALA A 89 10.34 1.71 -18.28
N GLU A 90 11.61 1.86 -18.69
CA GLU A 90 12.18 1.11 -19.82
C GLU A 90 12.50 -0.36 -19.49
N THR A 91 12.70 -0.73 -18.21
CA THR A 91 13.07 -2.09 -17.81
C THR A 91 11.88 -2.97 -17.41
N ASP A 92 10.69 -2.41 -17.22
CA ASP A 92 9.44 -3.14 -16.95
C ASP A 92 9.10 -4.16 -18.07
N ALA A 93 9.41 -3.85 -19.33
CA ALA A 93 9.12 -4.72 -20.47
C ALA A 93 9.94 -6.04 -20.47
N VAL A 94 11.16 -6.02 -19.91
CA VAL A 94 12.02 -7.19 -19.80
C VAL A 94 11.56 -8.09 -18.65
N PHE A 95 11.00 -7.51 -17.59
CA PHE A 95 10.54 -8.25 -16.41
C PHE A 95 9.16 -8.88 -16.59
N ASN A 96 8.27 -8.28 -17.39
CA ASN A 96 7.02 -8.93 -17.79
C ASN A 96 7.22 -10.25 -18.57
N ALA A 97 8.46 -10.53 -19.02
CA ALA A 97 8.85 -11.80 -19.62
C ALA A 97 9.33 -12.84 -18.59
N VAL A 98 9.42 -12.50 -17.30
CA VAL A 98 9.73 -13.45 -16.22
C VAL A 98 8.59 -14.48 -16.15
N PRO A 99 8.89 -15.79 -16.26
CA PRO A 99 7.87 -16.82 -16.20
C PRO A 99 7.00 -16.67 -14.94
N ASN A 100 5.68 -16.76 -15.11
CA ASN A 100 4.66 -16.77 -14.05
C ASN A 100 4.42 -15.43 -13.32
N TYR A 101 5.06 -14.30 -13.70
CA TYR A 101 4.76 -13.01 -13.09
C TYR A 101 3.35 -12.52 -13.41
N ALA A 102 2.94 -12.61 -14.68
CA ALA A 102 1.58 -12.28 -15.11
C ALA A 102 0.52 -13.19 -14.45
N GLU A 103 0.88 -14.43 -14.11
CA GLU A 103 0.00 -15.38 -13.42
C GLU A 103 -0.15 -15.07 -11.92
N ALA A 104 0.71 -14.20 -11.37
CA ALA A 104 0.68 -13.73 -9.98
C ALA A 104 -0.14 -12.46 -9.78
N ARG A 105 -0.90 -12.02 -10.79
CA ARG A 105 -1.82 -10.88 -10.65
C ARG A 105 -2.87 -11.19 -9.60
N GLU A 106 -3.05 -10.26 -8.67
CA GLU A 106 -4.10 -10.34 -7.66
C GLU A 106 -5.47 -10.28 -8.33
N THR A 107 -6.38 -11.18 -7.96
CA THR A 107 -7.75 -11.18 -8.48
C THR A 107 -8.56 -10.06 -7.83
N ASP A 108 -9.61 -9.60 -8.50
CA ASP A 108 -10.52 -8.59 -7.94
C ASP A 108 -11.13 -9.05 -6.61
N GLU A 109 -11.49 -10.34 -6.50
CA GLU A 109 -12.00 -10.94 -5.26
C GLU A 109 -10.97 -10.88 -4.12
N ALA A 110 -9.70 -11.23 -4.39
CA ALA A 110 -8.64 -11.15 -3.40
C ALA A 110 -8.35 -9.70 -3.00
N ALA A 111 -8.38 -8.76 -3.96
CA ALA A 111 -8.20 -7.34 -3.70
C ALA A 111 -9.33 -6.77 -2.82
N VAL A 112 -10.58 -7.13 -3.08
CA VAL A 112 -11.73 -6.73 -2.25
C VAL A 112 -11.61 -7.33 -0.85
N GLY A 113 -11.27 -8.61 -0.73
CA GLY A 113 -11.06 -9.27 0.57
C GLY A 113 -9.98 -8.55 1.40
N ARG A 114 -8.83 -8.24 0.79
CA ARG A 114 -7.75 -7.49 1.43
C ARG A 114 -8.17 -6.05 1.80
N ALA A 115 -8.94 -5.38 0.95
CA ALA A 115 -9.47 -4.06 1.30
C ALA A 115 -10.41 -4.12 2.50
N LEU A 116 -11.22 -5.18 2.65
CA LEU A 116 -12.05 -5.40 3.84
C LEU A 116 -11.19 -5.67 5.09
N ASP A 117 -10.15 -6.49 4.97
CA ASP A 117 -9.20 -6.74 6.08
C ASP A 117 -8.54 -5.44 6.54
N PHE A 118 -8.10 -4.58 5.60
CA PHE A 118 -7.59 -3.25 5.91
C PHE A 118 -8.61 -2.38 6.64
N LEU A 119 -9.86 -2.35 6.17
CA LEU A 119 -10.92 -1.55 6.79
C LEU A 119 -11.23 -2.06 8.20
N PHE A 120 -11.33 -3.37 8.42
CA PHE A 120 -11.50 -3.91 9.77
C PHE A 120 -10.31 -3.62 10.68
N TRP A 121 -9.09 -3.65 10.13
CA TRP A 121 -7.92 -3.22 10.89
C TRP A 121 -8.01 -1.73 11.27
N ILE A 122 -8.47 -0.85 10.37
CA ILE A 122 -8.74 0.56 10.65
C ILE A 122 -9.82 0.73 11.73
N ARG A 123 -10.91 -0.04 11.67
CA ARG A 123 -12.00 -0.03 12.67
C ARG A 123 -11.47 -0.28 14.09
N ASP A 124 -10.54 -1.22 14.22
CA ASP A 124 -10.05 -1.69 15.51
C ASP A 124 -8.93 -0.78 16.07
N ARG A 125 -8.55 0.27 15.34
CA ARG A 125 -7.57 1.26 15.79
C ARG A 125 -8.15 2.22 16.85
N PRO A 126 -7.32 2.67 17.81
CA PRO A 126 -7.75 3.67 18.78
C PRO A 126 -7.85 5.09 18.20
N GLU A 127 -7.16 5.39 17.09
CA GLU A 127 -7.16 6.70 16.45
C GLU A 127 -8.47 6.97 15.68
N GLN A 128 -8.91 8.23 15.68
CA GLN A 128 -10.12 8.69 14.96
C GLN A 128 -9.77 9.48 13.70
N ASP A 129 -8.67 10.24 13.71
CA ASP A 129 -8.14 10.95 12.54
C ASP A 129 -6.90 10.21 12.01
N ILE A 130 -7.08 9.46 10.93
CA ILE A 130 -6.07 8.61 10.32
C ILE A 130 -5.77 9.11 8.91
N CYS A 131 -4.49 9.38 8.61
CA CYS A 131 -4.06 9.62 7.24
C CYS A 131 -3.59 8.30 6.63
N VAL A 132 -4.14 7.92 5.48
CA VAL A 132 -3.73 6.73 4.73
C VAL A 132 -3.01 7.15 3.44
N VAL A 133 -1.74 6.77 3.31
CA VAL A 133 -0.93 6.98 2.09
C VAL A 133 -0.82 5.66 1.33
N THR A 134 -1.57 5.56 0.24
CA THR A 134 -1.82 4.31 -0.50
C THR A 134 -1.85 4.57 -2.03
N HIS A 135 -2.52 3.73 -2.81
CA HIS A 135 -2.47 3.68 -4.26
C HIS A 135 -3.85 3.78 -4.90
N SER A 136 -3.88 4.30 -6.12
CA SER A 136 -5.15 4.61 -6.80
C SER A 136 -5.99 3.38 -7.12
N ALA A 137 -5.40 2.25 -7.55
CA ALA A 137 -6.19 1.06 -7.83
C ALA A 137 -6.68 0.37 -6.55
N PHE A 138 -5.89 0.37 -5.46
CA PHE A 138 -6.38 -0.02 -4.13
C PHE A 138 -7.57 0.84 -3.69
N LEU A 139 -7.49 2.18 -3.80
CA LEU A 139 -8.59 3.07 -3.45
C LEU A 139 -9.82 2.82 -4.31
N CYS A 140 -9.64 2.57 -5.60
CA CYS A 140 -10.72 2.18 -6.51
C CYS A 140 -11.44 0.92 -6.00
N VAL A 141 -10.70 -0.13 -5.65
CA VAL A 141 -11.26 -1.37 -5.09
C VAL A 141 -11.97 -1.11 -3.76
N ALA A 142 -11.37 -0.31 -2.87
CA ALA A 142 -11.95 -0.01 -1.57
C ALA A 142 -13.30 0.72 -1.70
N PHE A 143 -13.36 1.81 -2.48
CA PHE A 143 -14.55 2.64 -2.62
C PHE A 143 -15.64 2.05 -3.55
N ASN A 144 -15.28 1.19 -4.50
CA ASN A 144 -16.24 0.62 -5.45
C ASN A 144 -16.60 -0.84 -5.14
N GLY A 145 -15.81 -1.55 -4.33
CA GLY A 145 -15.99 -2.99 -4.09
C GLY A 145 -16.09 -3.38 -2.61
N ALA A 146 -15.38 -2.70 -1.71
CA ALA A 146 -15.34 -3.07 -0.29
C ALA A 146 -16.28 -2.25 0.59
N MET A 147 -16.65 -1.04 0.18
CA MET A 147 -17.48 -0.11 0.96
C MET A 147 -18.79 0.21 0.25
N MET A 148 -19.83 0.44 1.05
CA MET A 148 -21.03 1.15 0.59
C MET A 148 -20.68 2.64 0.52
N CYS A 149 -20.33 3.12 -0.67
CA CYS A 149 -19.96 4.52 -0.91
C CYS A 149 -20.97 5.18 -1.85
N ASP A 150 -21.68 6.20 -1.36
CA ASP A 150 -22.64 6.98 -2.15
C ASP A 150 -22.03 8.32 -2.63
N CYS A 151 -20.71 8.38 -2.80
CA CYS A 151 -19.98 9.57 -3.23
C CYS A 151 -19.22 9.30 -4.53
N GLU A 152 -19.73 9.84 -5.64
CA GLU A 152 -19.11 9.68 -6.96
C GLU A 152 -17.67 10.19 -7.00
N ASP A 153 -17.37 11.27 -6.26
CA ASP A 153 -16.02 11.80 -6.16
C ASP A 153 -15.10 10.75 -5.54
N LEU A 154 -15.45 10.15 -4.39
CA LEU A 154 -14.63 9.11 -3.76
C LEU A 154 -14.54 7.81 -4.57
N GLN A 155 -15.53 7.53 -5.42
CA GLN A 155 -15.52 6.37 -6.33
C GLN A 155 -14.66 6.61 -7.59
N SER A 156 -14.38 7.87 -7.93
CA SER A 156 -13.56 8.25 -9.07
C SER A 156 -12.07 7.94 -8.84
N TRP A 157 -11.32 7.86 -9.93
CA TRP A 157 -9.87 7.63 -9.88
C TRP A 157 -9.16 8.76 -9.13
N PHE A 158 -8.28 8.38 -8.19
CA PHE A 158 -7.43 9.32 -7.46
C PHE A 158 -6.16 9.59 -8.25
N SER A 159 -5.85 10.87 -8.46
CA SER A 159 -4.59 11.29 -9.08
C SER A 159 -3.40 11.16 -8.12
N THR A 160 -2.18 11.07 -8.66
CA THR A 160 -0.96 11.00 -7.84
C THR A 160 -0.82 12.24 -6.94
N GLY A 161 -0.66 12.01 -5.64
CA GLY A 161 -0.50 13.10 -4.65
C GLY A 161 -1.82 13.82 -4.30
N GLU A 162 -2.95 13.35 -4.81
CA GLU A 162 -4.26 13.85 -4.43
C GLU A 162 -4.61 13.43 -2.99
N ILE A 163 -5.28 14.32 -2.26
CA ILE A 163 -5.79 14.07 -0.91
C ILE A 163 -7.29 14.27 -0.92
N ARG A 164 -8.03 13.27 -0.44
CA ARG A 164 -9.46 13.38 -0.14
C ARG A 164 -9.73 12.93 1.29
N SER A 165 -10.78 13.47 1.89
CA SER A 165 -11.24 13.13 3.22
C SER A 165 -12.53 12.33 3.13
N VAL A 166 -12.69 11.36 4.02
CA VAL A 166 -13.89 10.51 4.12
C VAL A 166 -14.21 10.27 5.58
N ASP A 167 -15.49 10.36 5.93
CA ASP A 167 -16.00 9.86 7.20
C ASP A 167 -16.33 8.37 7.04
N LEU A 168 -15.60 7.52 7.76
CA LEU A 168 -15.75 6.07 7.70
C LEU A 168 -16.60 5.59 8.88
N THR A 169 -17.69 4.87 8.59
CA THR A 169 -18.59 4.33 9.60
C THR A 169 -18.74 2.82 9.44
N TYR A 170 -18.97 2.13 10.55
CA TYR A 170 -19.17 0.68 10.59
C TYR A 170 -20.54 0.41 11.21
N GLU A 171 -21.41 -0.25 10.46
CA GLU A 171 -22.71 -0.72 10.96
C GLU A 171 -22.55 -2.09 11.62
N ALA A 172 -23.36 -2.35 12.64
CA ALA A 172 -23.33 -3.54 13.47
C ALA A 172 -24.29 -4.64 12.99
#